data_AF-A0A4U9WNH0-F1
#
_entry.id   AF-A0A4U9WNH0-F1
#
_cell.length_a   1.000
_cell.length_b   1.000
_cell.length_c   1.000
_cell.angle_alpha   90.00
_cell.angle_beta   90.00
_cell.angle_gamma   90.00
#
_symmetry.space_group_name_H-M   'P 1'
#
loop_
_entity.id
_entity.type
_entity.pdbx_description
1 polymer ?
#
loop_
_entity_poly.entity_id
_entity_poly.type
_entity_poly.pdbx_seq_one_letter_code
_entity_poly.pdbx_strand_id
1 'polypeptide(L)'
;MRHRLRQSPRLSCLPVPLESVLLRLIANGLVMDFSGDCWVQVVDATGKSLVSGIQKSGSRLNLAGKAPFKLTLGAPASVQVQFQGKPVDLSRFVKSNRVARLTVAAQ
;
A
#
# COMPACT_ATOMS: atom_id res chain seq x y z
N MET A 1 -51.86 9.62 31.61
CA MET A 1 -51.33 10.14 30.34
C MET A 1 -49.83 9.88 30.28
N ARG A 2 -49.44 8.67 29.86
CA ARG A 2 -48.05 8.27 29.60
C ARG A 2 -48.03 7.71 28.17
N HIS A 3 -46.92 7.86 27.47
CA HIS A 3 -46.64 7.38 26.11
C HIS A 3 -46.99 8.32 24.95
N ARG A 4 -45.98 9.05 24.46
CA ARG A 4 -45.68 9.11 23.02
C ARG A 4 -44.22 9.52 22.78
N LEU A 5 -43.39 8.48 22.61
CA LEU A 5 -42.33 8.37 21.60
C LEU A 5 -41.57 9.66 21.23
N ARG A 6 -40.51 9.96 21.98
CA ARG A 6 -39.27 10.50 21.41
C ARG A 6 -38.64 9.37 20.60
N GLN A 7 -38.86 9.34 19.30
CA GLN A 7 -38.05 8.51 18.42
C GLN A 7 -37.69 9.32 17.18
N SER A 8 -36.77 10.25 17.37
CA SER A 8 -36.02 10.84 16.28
C SER A 8 -35.23 9.72 15.60
N PRO A 9 -35.40 9.46 14.29
CA PRO A 9 -34.41 8.71 13.55
C PRO A 9 -33.24 9.67 13.36
N ARG A 10 -32.33 9.73 14.33
CA ARG A 10 -30.99 10.21 14.01
C ARG A 10 -30.45 9.19 13.01
N LEU A 11 -30.42 9.57 11.74
CA LEU A 11 -29.55 8.99 10.74
C LEU A 11 -28.15 9.00 11.35
N SER A 12 -27.78 7.87 11.94
CA SER A 12 -26.42 7.56 12.30
C SER A 12 -25.68 7.44 10.98
N CYS A 13 -25.07 8.53 10.52
CA CYS A 13 -23.88 8.45 9.70
C CYS A 13 -22.85 7.65 10.50
N LEU A 14 -22.90 6.33 10.40
CA LEU A 14 -21.89 5.46 10.98
C LEU A 14 -20.58 5.83 10.28
N PRO A 15 -19.54 6.26 11.03
CA PRO A 15 -18.22 6.36 10.43
C PRO A 15 -17.86 4.95 9.98
N VAL A 16 -17.69 4.75 8.67
CA VAL A 16 -17.03 3.55 8.17
C VAL A 16 -15.70 3.42 8.93
N PRO A 17 -15.43 2.31 9.63
CA PRO A 17 -14.18 2.16 10.36
C PRO A 17 -13.02 2.24 9.38
N LEU A 18 -11.94 2.95 9.74
CA LEU A 18 -10.75 3.09 8.90
C LEU A 18 -10.22 1.71 8.43
N GLU A 19 -10.38 0.67 9.26
CA GLU A 19 -10.13 -0.73 8.92
C GLU A 19 -10.77 -1.19 7.60
N SER A 20 -12.02 -0.81 7.32
CA SER A 20 -12.75 -1.23 6.11
C SER A 20 -12.26 -0.51 4.84
N VAL A 21 -11.71 0.68 4.97
CA VAL A 21 -11.08 1.42 3.85
C VAL A 21 -9.71 0.82 3.56
N LEU A 22 -8.95 0.48 4.60
CA LEU A 22 -7.63 -0.13 4.45
C LEU A 22 -7.73 -1.45 3.70
N LEU A 23 -8.66 -2.35 4.10
CA LEU A 23 -8.81 -3.69 3.50
C LEU A 23 -9.18 -3.65 2.01
N ARG A 24 -10.01 -2.69 1.59
CA ARG A 24 -10.43 -2.51 0.19
C ARG A 24 -9.29 -2.07 -0.71
N LEU A 25 -8.32 -1.32 -0.17
CA LEU A 25 -7.12 -0.93 -0.91
C LEU A 25 -6.12 -2.08 -1.05
N ILE A 26 -6.07 -3.04 -0.12
CA ILE A 26 -5.12 -4.18 -0.12
C ILE A 26 -5.48 -5.24 -1.17
N ALA A 27 -6.76 -5.38 -1.56
CA ALA A 27 -7.21 -6.41 -2.50
C ALA A 27 -6.52 -6.34 -3.89
N ASN A 28 -6.13 -5.14 -4.32
CA ASN A 28 -5.23 -4.91 -5.45
C ASN A 28 -4.06 -4.00 -5.05
N GLY A 29 -3.72 -4.07 -3.76
CA GLY A 29 -2.84 -3.13 -3.09
C GLY A 29 -1.43 -3.63 -2.96
N LEU A 30 -0.50 -2.81 -3.37
CA LEU A 30 0.90 -2.90 -3.03
C LEU A 30 1.15 -2.11 -1.74
N VAL A 31 1.58 -2.82 -0.72
CA VAL A 31 2.03 -2.27 0.55
C VAL A 31 3.55 -2.24 0.56
N MET A 32 4.12 -1.14 1.02
CA MET A 32 5.56 -0.99 1.19
C MET A 32 5.86 -0.39 2.55
N ASP A 33 6.63 -1.11 3.37
CA ASP A 33 7.06 -0.68 4.69
C ASP A 33 8.53 -0.30 4.64
N PHE A 34 8.85 0.94 5.01
CA PHE A 34 10.19 1.50 4.94
C PHE A 34 10.80 1.51 6.35
N SER A 35 11.97 0.92 6.49
CA SER A 35 12.75 0.89 7.74
C SER A 35 13.91 1.89 7.73
N GLY A 36 14.12 2.61 6.62
CA GLY A 36 15.19 3.59 6.44
C GLY A 36 14.88 4.57 5.31
N ASP A 37 15.72 5.59 5.15
CA ASP A 37 15.65 6.50 4.01
C ASP A 37 15.92 5.74 2.70
N CYS A 38 14.91 5.67 1.83
CA CYS A 38 14.97 4.93 0.58
C CYS A 38 14.20 5.64 -0.52
N TRP A 39 14.84 5.85 -1.67
CA TRP A 39 14.13 6.24 -2.89
C TRP A 39 13.32 5.06 -3.42
N VAL A 40 12.02 5.27 -3.63
CA VAL A 40 11.10 4.32 -4.23
C VAL A 40 10.40 4.93 -5.42
N GLN A 41 10.21 4.13 -6.46
CA GLN A 41 9.35 4.46 -7.58
C GLN A 41 8.50 3.25 -7.96
N VAL A 42 7.18 3.46 -8.09
CA VAL A 42 6.23 2.45 -8.52
C VAL A 42 5.47 2.97 -9.72
N VAL A 43 5.56 2.24 -10.81
CA VAL A 43 4.87 2.54 -12.07
C VAL A 43 3.88 1.44 -12.37
N ASP A 44 2.67 1.83 -12.73
CA ASP A 44 1.57 0.94 -13.11
C ASP A 44 1.73 0.39 -14.54
N ALA A 45 0.93 -0.60 -14.93
CA ALA A 45 0.81 -1.10 -16.30
C ALA A 45 0.53 0.00 -17.33
N THR A 46 -0.19 1.04 -16.92
CA THR A 46 -0.49 2.23 -17.74
C THR A 46 0.73 3.12 -18.00
N GLY A 47 1.88 2.84 -17.38
CA GLY A 47 3.06 3.71 -17.43
C GLY A 47 2.99 4.91 -16.49
N LYS A 48 1.93 5.02 -15.68
CA LYS A 48 1.77 6.08 -14.68
C LYS A 48 2.54 5.75 -13.42
N SER A 49 3.37 6.69 -12.95
CA SER A 49 4.00 6.60 -11.63
C SER A 49 2.93 6.79 -10.55
N LEU A 50 2.65 5.74 -9.78
CA LEU A 50 1.76 5.78 -8.62
C LEU A 50 2.47 6.41 -7.42
N VAL A 51 3.76 6.13 -7.28
CA VAL A 51 4.61 6.79 -6.28
C VAL A 51 6.00 7.00 -6.84
N SER A 52 6.60 8.13 -6.49
CA SER A 52 8.01 8.42 -6.79
C SER A 52 8.51 9.40 -5.74
N GLY A 53 9.48 8.98 -4.93
CA GLY A 53 10.07 9.85 -3.91
C GLY A 53 10.91 9.09 -2.89
N ILE A 54 11.55 9.84 -2.00
CA ILE A 54 12.26 9.28 -0.85
C ILE A 54 11.26 9.06 0.27
N GLN A 55 11.18 7.82 0.74
CA GLN A 55 10.47 7.47 1.97
C GLN A 55 11.46 7.38 3.11
N LYS A 56 11.05 7.86 4.27
CA LYS A 56 11.86 7.81 5.49
C LYS A 56 11.59 6.51 6.26
N SER A 57 12.46 6.23 7.24
CA SER A 57 12.23 5.14 8.19
C SER A 57 10.88 5.31 8.91
N GLY A 58 10.14 4.20 9.04
CA GLY A 58 8.82 4.15 9.68
C GLY A 58 7.66 4.52 8.76
N SER A 59 7.92 4.93 7.51
CA SER A 59 6.85 5.16 6.54
C SER A 59 6.24 3.86 6.06
N ARG A 60 4.91 3.83 5.91
CA ARG A 60 4.18 2.76 5.22
C ARG A 60 3.36 3.35 4.09
N LEU A 61 3.61 2.88 2.88
CA LEU A 61 2.83 3.24 1.70
C LEU A 61 1.88 2.10 1.35
N ASN A 62 0.63 2.45 1.06
CA ASN A 62 -0.34 1.52 0.51
C ASN A 62 -0.86 2.10 -0.81
N LEU A 63 -0.59 1.40 -1.91
CA LEU A 63 -0.91 1.85 -3.26
C LEU A 63 -1.80 0.82 -3.92
N ALA A 64 -2.95 1.23 -4.43
CA ALA A 64 -3.75 0.40 -5.31
C ALA A 64 -3.50 0.80 -6.77
N GLY A 65 -3.41 -0.18 -7.67
CA GLY A 65 -3.33 0.09 -9.10
C GLY A 65 -3.56 -1.16 -9.95
N LYS A 66 -3.08 -1.10 -11.19
CA LYS A 66 -3.21 -2.13 -12.21
C LYS A 66 -1.84 -2.77 -12.49
N ALA A 67 -1.82 -4.09 -12.33
CA ALA A 67 -0.68 -4.91 -12.68
C ALA A 67 -0.50 -5.02 -14.22
N PRO A 68 0.73 -5.22 -14.72
CA PRO A 68 1.99 -5.37 -13.98
C PRO A 68 2.57 -4.05 -13.43
N PHE A 69 3.01 -4.06 -12.17
CA PHE A 69 3.67 -2.94 -11.52
C PHE A 69 5.18 -3.03 -11.68
N LYS A 70 5.83 -1.95 -12.10
CA LYS A 70 7.28 -1.81 -12.10
C LYS A 70 7.73 -1.10 -10.83
N LEU A 71 8.45 -1.83 -10.00
CA LEU A 71 8.99 -1.36 -8.73
C LEU A 71 10.48 -1.10 -8.90
N THR A 72 10.91 0.09 -8.50
CA THR A 72 12.32 0.47 -8.42
C THR A 72 12.61 0.93 -7.00
N LEU A 73 13.42 0.17 -6.27
CA LEU A 73 13.81 0.46 -4.89
C LEU A 73 15.31 0.73 -4.87
N GLY A 74 15.71 1.92 -4.44
CA GLY A 74 17.12 2.30 -4.32
C GLY A 74 17.86 1.49 -3.26
N ALA A 75 17.22 1.30 -2.10
CA ALA A 75 17.75 0.53 -0.98
C ALA A 75 16.77 -0.59 -0.59
N PRO A 76 16.72 -1.70 -1.35
CA PRO A 76 15.82 -2.81 -1.06
C PRO A 76 16.07 -3.47 0.31
N ALA A 77 17.23 -3.22 0.92
CA ALA A 77 17.57 -3.69 2.27
C ALA A 77 16.71 -3.02 3.36
N SER A 78 16.25 -1.79 3.11
CA SER A 78 15.55 -0.94 4.07
C SER A 78 14.06 -0.80 3.75
N VAL A 79 13.51 -1.67 2.90
CA VAL A 79 12.10 -1.64 2.51
C VAL A 79 11.57 -3.06 2.33
N GLN A 80 10.37 -3.31 2.84
CA GLN A 80 9.62 -4.54 2.61
C GLN A 80 8.46 -4.24 1.68
N VAL A 81 8.27 -5.08 0.66
CA VAL A 81 7.18 -4.92 -0.31
C VAL A 81 6.27 -6.12 -0.22
N GLN A 82 4.96 -5.86 -0.11
CA GLN A 82 3.92 -6.87 -0.08
C GLN A 82 2.88 -6.52 -1.14
N PHE A 83 2.57 -7.46 -2.01
CA PHE A 83 1.59 -7.27 -3.06
C PHE A 83 0.38 -8.16 -2.80
N GLN A 84 -0.81 -7.57 -2.65
CA GLN A 84 -2.05 -8.30 -2.31
C GLN A 84 -1.90 -9.16 -1.03
N GLY A 85 -1.15 -8.63 -0.05
CA GLY A 85 -0.83 -9.37 1.19
C GLY A 85 0.24 -10.46 1.03
N LYS A 86 0.80 -10.67 -0.17
CA LYS A 86 1.91 -11.60 -0.40
C LYS A 86 3.25 -10.87 -0.35
N PRO A 87 4.19 -11.24 0.53
CA PRO A 87 5.52 -10.65 0.54
C PRO A 87 6.24 -10.96 -0.77
N VAL A 88 6.87 -9.94 -1.34
CA VAL A 88 7.63 -10.07 -2.59
C VAL A 88 9.09 -10.39 -2.27
N ASP A 89 9.66 -11.39 -2.97
CA ASP A 89 11.07 -11.73 -2.79
C ASP A 89 11.99 -10.63 -3.33
N LEU A 90 12.63 -9.93 -2.39
CA LEU A 90 13.64 -8.90 -2.66
C LEU A 90 15.04 -9.34 -2.25
N SER A 91 15.18 -10.50 -1.58
CA SER A 91 16.42 -10.93 -0.94
C SER A 91 17.60 -11.02 -1.90
N ARG A 92 17.36 -11.40 -3.16
CA ARG A 92 18.40 -11.42 -4.21
C ARG A 92 19.02 -10.04 -4.49
N PHE A 93 18.22 -8.98 -4.41
CA PHE A 93 18.67 -7.61 -4.66
C PHE A 93 19.38 -7.03 -3.44
N VAL A 94 18.87 -7.31 -2.24
CA VAL A 94 19.49 -6.93 -0.97
C VAL A 94 20.91 -7.48 -0.87
N LYS A 95 21.11 -8.77 -1.14
CA LYS A 95 22.44 -9.41 -1.12
C LYS A 95 23.42 -8.80 -2.12
N SER A 96 22.92 -8.34 -3.26
CA SER A 96 23.75 -7.75 -4.31
C SER A 96 24.04 -6.26 -4.06
N ASN A 97 23.48 -5.65 -3.01
CA ASN A 97 23.53 -4.22 -2.71
C ASN A 97 23.27 -3.33 -3.94
N ARG A 98 22.26 -3.72 -4.74
CA ARG A 98 21.88 -3.04 -5.99
C ARG A 98 20.43 -2.60 -5.93
N VAL A 99 20.10 -1.62 -6.76
CA VAL A 99 18.72 -1.16 -6.98
C VAL A 99 17.85 -2.37 -7.35
N ALA A 100 16.78 -2.60 -6.59
CA ALA A 100 15.83 -3.65 -6.92
C ALA A 100 14.87 -3.14 -7.99
N ARG A 101 15.04 -3.65 -9.21
CA ARG A 101 14.07 -3.50 -10.29
C ARG A 101 13.34 -4.81 -10.46
N LEU A 102 12.06 -4.80 -10.13
CA LEU A 102 11.20 -5.96 -10.28
C LEU A 102 9.86 -5.54 -10.87
N THR A 103 9.30 -6.45 -11.65
CA THR A 103 7.96 -6.30 -12.20
C THR A 103 7.06 -7.27 -11.47
N VAL A 104 6.05 -6.76 -10.78
CA VAL A 104 5.07 -7.56 -10.04
C VAL A 104 3.78 -7.58 -10.84
N ALA A 105 3.47 -8.71 -11.46
CA ALA A 105 2.18 -8.96 -12.06
C ALA A 105 1.22 -9.56 -11.01
N ALA A 106 -0.04 -9.13 -11.02
CA ALA A 106 -1.10 -9.89 -10.38
C ALA A 106 -1.23 -11.20 -11.15
N GLN A 107 -1.01 -12.29 -10.45
CA GLN A 107 -1.06 -13.64 -10.99
C GLN A 107 -2.34 -14.32 -10.53
#